data_AF-A0AA37GT43-F1
#
_entry.id   AF-A0AA37GT43-F1
#
_cell.length_a   1.000
_cell.length_b   1.000
_cell.length_c   1.000
_cell.angle_alpha   90.00
_cell.angle_beta   90.00
_cell.angle_gamma   90.00
#
_symmetry.space_group_name_H-M   'P 1'
#
loop_
_entity.id
_entity.type
_entity.pdbx_description
1 polymer ?
#
loop_
_entity_poly.entity_id
_entity_poly.type
_entity_poly.pdbx_seq_one_letter_code
_entity_poly.pdbx_strand_id
1 'polypeptide(L)' 'MSEGMLVADFNPSSLALAEMKTLLADIYSRYTTLPETSMTTESMAMSDQLISSRPLGQRCLLQFVPVSEKQE' A
#
# COMPACT_ATOMS: atom_id res chain seq x y z
N MET A 1 -17.47 -33.34 -21.50
CA MET A 1 -17.14 -33.18 -20.07
C MET A 1 -15.96 -32.25 -20.01
N SER A 2 -16.19 -31.01 -19.57
CA SER A 2 -15.18 -29.96 -19.53
C SER A 2 -14.13 -30.32 -18.49
N GLU A 3 -12.91 -30.60 -18.93
CA GLU A 3 -11.77 -30.73 -18.03
C GLU A 3 -11.53 -29.37 -17.37
N GLY A 4 -11.65 -29.39 -16.04
CA GLY A 4 -11.54 -28.23 -15.19
C GLY A 4 -10.17 -27.57 -15.35
N MET A 5 -10.21 -26.27 -15.64
CA MET A 5 -9.12 -25.32 -15.49
C MET A 5 -8.46 -25.51 -14.13
N LEU A 6 -7.36 -26.26 -14.11
CA LEU A 6 -6.50 -26.41 -12.93
C LEU A 6 -5.76 -25.08 -12.78
N VAL A 7 -6.22 -24.28 -11.82
CA VAL A 7 -5.65 -23.00 -11.37
C VAL A 7 -4.32 -23.24 -10.61
N ALA A 8 -3.52 -24.21 -11.05
CA ALA A 8 -2.35 -24.72 -10.33
C ALA A 8 -1.05 -23.96 -10.64
N ASP A 9 -1.06 -22.99 -11.56
CA ASP A 9 0.05 -22.04 -11.75
C ASP A 9 -0.17 -20.71 -11.00
N PHE A 10 -1.25 -20.56 -10.24
CA PHE A 10 -1.54 -19.33 -9.52
C PHE A 10 -0.76 -19.27 -8.20
N ASN A 11 0.48 -18.79 -8.26
CA ASN A 11 1.28 -18.52 -7.08
C ASN A 11 0.60 -17.41 -6.23
N PRO A 12 0.06 -17.72 -5.04
CA PRO A 12 -0.68 -16.75 -4.23
C PRO A 12 0.21 -15.60 -3.73
N SER A 13 1.53 -15.78 -3.68
CA SER A 13 2.47 -14.72 -3.27
C SER A 13 2.62 -13.61 -4.31
N SER A 14 2.35 -13.89 -5.60
CA SER A 14 2.51 -12.91 -6.66
C SER A 14 1.28 -12.04 -6.90
N LEU A 15 0.06 -12.51 -6.62
CA LEU A 15 -1.15 -11.71 -6.84
C LEU A 15 -1.17 -10.49 -5.92
N ALA A 16 -1.10 -10.70 -4.61
CA ALA A 16 -1.12 -9.59 -3.65
C ALA A 16 0.01 -8.58 -3.91
N LEU A 17 1.19 -9.07 -4.29
CA LEU A 17 2.31 -8.22 -4.67
C LEU A 17 2.07 -7.46 -5.97
N ALA A 18 1.46 -8.10 -6.99
CA ALA A 18 1.11 -7.46 -8.24
C ALA A 18 0.03 -6.38 -8.03
N GLU A 19 -0.99 -6.66 -7.21
CA GLU A 19 -2.03 -5.70 -6.85
C GLU A 19 -1.44 -4.50 -6.10
N MET A 20 -0.62 -4.74 -5.07
CA MET A 20 0.05 -3.67 -4.32
C MET A 20 0.94 -2.83 -5.24
N LYS A 21 1.74 -3.45 -6.11
CA LYS A 21 2.58 -2.73 -7.08
C LYS A 21 1.76 -1.91 -8.06
N THR A 22 0.65 -2.45 -8.56
CA THR A 22 -0.24 -1.75 -9.49
C THR A 22 -0.89 -0.55 -8.82
N LEU A 23 -1.40 -0.71 -7.60
CA LEU A 23 -1.99 0.36 -6.81
C LEU A 23 -0.96 1.47 -6.53
N LEU A 24 0.24 1.10 -6.07
CA LEU A 24 1.31 2.07 -5.79
C LEU A 24 1.76 2.81 -7.06
N ALA A 25 1.90 2.11 -8.19
CA ALA A 25 2.29 2.74 -9.44
C ALA A 25 1.27 3.78 -9.92
N ASP A 26 -0.03 3.46 -9.87
CA ASP A 26 -1.08 4.40 -10.28
C ASP A 26 -1.11 5.63 -9.35
N ILE A 27 -1.10 5.42 -8.04
CA ILE A 27 -1.14 6.49 -7.04
C ILE A 27 0.08 7.40 -7.17
N TYR A 28 1.30 6.84 -7.17
CA TYR A 28 2.53 7.63 -7.22
C TYR A 28 2.83 8.22 -8.59
N SER A 29 2.15 7.78 -9.66
CA SER A 29 2.19 8.47 -10.95
C SER A 29 1.48 9.82 -10.92
N ARG A 30 0.49 9.99 -10.03
CA ARG A 30 -0.38 11.18 -9.97
C ARG A 30 -0.16 12.02 -8.72
N TYR A 31 0.31 11.43 -7.62
CA TYR A 31 0.46 12.09 -6.33
C TYR A 31 1.81 11.78 -5.68
N THR A 32 2.39 12.76 -4.99
CA THR A 32 3.38 12.54 -3.94
C THR A 32 2.67 12.48 -2.59
N THR A 33 3.20 11.72 -1.64
CA THR A 33 2.61 11.57 -0.30
C THR A 33 3.49 12.20 0.76
N LEU A 34 2.89 12.96 1.67
CA LEU A 34 3.54 13.52 2.85
C LEU A 34 2.83 13.05 4.12
N PRO A 35 3.53 12.87 5.25
CA PRO A 35 2.86 12.68 6.54
C PRO A 35 1.96 13.86 6.85
N GLU A 36 0.74 13.60 7.33
CA GLU A 36 -0.13 14.66 7.81
C GLU A 36 0.46 15.31 9.08
N THR A 37 0.21 16.59 9.33
CA THR A 37 0.84 17.38 10.41
C THR A 37 0.66 16.79 11.81
N SER A 38 -0.41 16.01 12.05
CA SER A 38 -0.65 15.32 13.32
C SER A 38 0.10 13.99 13.47
N MET A 39 0.76 13.49 12.41
CA MET A 39 1.52 12.24 12.46
C MET A 39 2.90 12.45 13.07
N THR A 40 3.20 11.66 14.11
CA THR A 40 4.54 11.59 14.69
C THR A 40 5.29 10.39 14.12
N THR A 41 6.62 10.45 14.10
CA THR A 41 7.47 9.32 13.68
C THR A 41 7.17 8.05 14.47
N GLU A 42 6.85 8.19 15.76
CA GLU A 42 6.51 7.09 16.66
C GLU A 42 5.18 6.42 16.29
N SER A 43 4.17 7.19 15.86
CA SER A 43 2.90 6.62 15.38
C SER A 43 3.04 5.82 14.08
N MET A 44 4.03 6.15 13.26
CA MET A 44 4.34 5.44 12.02
C MET A 44 5.25 4.23 12.25
N ALA A 45 5.75 4.02 13.46
CA ALA A 45 6.57 2.86 13.78
C ALA A 45 5.74 1.58 13.70
N MET A 46 6.35 0.53 13.14
CA MET A 46 5.71 -0.78 13.06
C MET A 46 5.55 -1.37 14.47
N SER A 47 4.34 -1.79 14.78
CA SER A 47 3.99 -2.49 16.01
C SER A 47 3.50 -3.89 15.66
N ASP A 48 4.24 -4.89 16.12
CA ASP A 48 3.85 -6.29 15.93
C ASP A 48 2.66 -6.63 16.83
N GLN A 49 1.54 -7.00 16.21
CA GLN A 49 0.37 -7.56 16.88
C GLN A 49 0.30 -9.06 16.60
N LEU A 50 -0.48 -9.79 17.41
CA LEU A 50 -0.56 -11.26 17.38
C LEU A 50 -0.90 -11.87 16.00
N ILE A 51 -1.53 -11.11 15.09
CA ILE A 51 -2.02 -11.59 13.79
C ILE A 51 -1.37 -10.85 12.61
N SER A 52 -0.90 -9.61 12.80
CA SER A 52 -0.40 -8.76 11.72
C SER A 52 0.36 -7.56 12.27
N SER A 53 1.51 -7.24 11.69
CA SER A 53 2.22 -6.00 11.98
C SER A 53 1.48 -4.82 11.35
N ARG A 54 1.26 -3.75 12.13
CA ARG A 54 0.60 -2.52 11.67
C ARG A 54 1.27 -1.29 12.32
N PRO A 55 1.08 -0.09 11.76
CA PRO A 55 1.51 1.14 12.42
C PRO A 55 0.92 1.27 13.84
N LEU A 56 1.71 1.82 14.75
CA LEU A 56 1.31 2.04 16.14
C LEU A 56 0.03 2.87 16.22
N GLY A 57 -0.93 2.41 17.02
CA GLY A 57 -2.23 3.08 17.14
C GLY A 57 -3.11 2.99 15.89
N GLN A 58 -2.73 2.17 14.89
CA GLN A 58 -3.45 1.98 13.63
C GLN A 58 -3.71 3.29 12.86
N ARG A 59 -2.82 4.27 13.04
CA ARG A 59 -2.91 5.58 12.38
C ARG A 59 -1.73 5.75 11.43
N CYS A 60 -2.05 6.01 10.17
CA CYS A 60 -1.09 6.36 9.14
C CYS A 60 -1.76 7.33 8.17
N LEU A 61 -1.90 8.59 8.62
CA LEU A 61 -2.55 9.62 7.83
C LEU A 61 -1.55 10.26 6.88
N LEU A 62 -1.88 10.28 5.59
CA LEU A 62 -1.06 10.85 4.53
C LEU A 62 -1.83 11.95 3.81
N GLN A 63 -1.11 13.00 3.42
CA GLN A 63 -1.56 14.02 2.49
C GLN A 63 -1.10 13.64 1.09
N PHE A 64 -2.02 13.60 0.13
CA PHE A 64 -1.73 13.33 -1.29
C PHE A 64 -1.66 14.64 -2.05
N VAL A 65 -0.46 14.99 -2.53
CA VAL A 65 -0.20 16.21 -3.28
C VAL A 65 -0.02 15.86 -4.76
N PRO A 66 -0.86 16.34 -5.68
CA PRO A 66 -0.74 16.08 -7.11
C PRO A 66 0.67 16.38 -7.66
N VAL A 67 1.23 15.47 -8.47
CA VAL A 67 2.53 15.65 -9.11
C VAL A 67 2.50 16.80 -10.14
N SER A 68 1.34 17.09 -10.71
CA SER A 68 1.11 18.24 -11.60
C SER A 68 1.28 19.59 -10.91
N GLU A 69 1.18 19.62 -9.57
CA GLU A 69 1.41 20.81 -8.74
C GLU A 69 2.87 20.95 -8.29
N LYS A 70 3.80 20.14 -8.80
CA LYS A 70 5.22 20.51 -8.84
C LYS A 70 5.43 21.63 -9.85
N GLN A 71 4.96 22.82 -9.53
CA GLN A 71 5.38 24.07 -10.16
C GLN A 71 6.17 24.89 -9.14
N GLU A 72 7.47 25.03 -9.45
CA GLU A 72 8.46 26.00 -8.94
C GLU A 72 8.94 25.89 -7.47
#